data_AF-A0A8T5AJW6-F1
#
_entry.id   AF-A0A8T5AJW6-F1
#
_cell.length_a   1.000
_cell.length_b   1.000
_cell.length_c   1.000
_cell.angle_alpha   90.00
_cell.angle_beta   90.00
_cell.angle_gamma   90.00
#
_symmetry.space_group_name_H-M   'P 1'
#
loop_
_entity.id
_entity.type
_entity.pdbx_description
1 polymer ?
#
loop_
_entity_poly.entity_id
_entity_poly.type
_entity_poly.pdbx_seq_one_letter_code
_entity_poly.pdbx_strand_id
1 'polypeptide(L)'
;MSSKFGLCVKVNTVLIPDVNNRHVVKVAETVAMHGAFIMNVIPLIPGYKFRQLKPPTHEEIKNTRKLCSKYIIQFNDCKLCRADAYGIPGLETKFSKDQLKCCSI
;
A
#
# COMPACT_ATOMS: atom_id res chain seq x y z
N MET A 1 -17.44 -10.18 -3.46
CA MET A 1 -16.50 -9.07 -3.23
C MET A 1 -17.26 -7.93 -2.55
N SER A 2 -16.67 -7.29 -1.55
CA SER A 2 -17.32 -6.24 -0.73
C SER A 2 -17.89 -5.07 -1.54
N SER A 3 -17.31 -4.83 -2.74
CA SER A 3 -17.81 -3.88 -3.74
C SER A 3 -19.28 -4.10 -4.12
N LYS A 4 -19.77 -5.35 -4.16
CA LYS A 4 -21.17 -5.68 -4.47
C LYS A 4 -22.17 -5.16 -3.42
N PHE A 5 -21.68 -4.84 -2.22
CA PHE A 5 -22.48 -4.27 -1.13
C PHE A 5 -22.35 -2.73 -1.04
N GLY A 6 -21.79 -2.08 -2.06
CA GLY A 6 -21.63 -0.62 -2.10
C GLY A 6 -20.41 -0.08 -1.33
N LEU A 7 -19.50 -0.95 -0.90
CA LEU A 7 -18.28 -0.54 -0.18
C LEU A 7 -17.15 -0.17 -1.14
N CYS A 8 -16.49 0.97 -0.90
CA CYS A 8 -15.27 1.35 -1.61
C CYS A 8 -14.09 0.46 -1.18
N VAL A 9 -13.52 -0.30 -2.12
CA VAL A 9 -12.40 -1.20 -1.86
C VAL A 9 -11.09 -0.59 -2.33
N LYS A 10 -10.12 -0.48 -1.41
CA LYS A 10 -8.72 -0.12 -1.70
C LYS A 10 -7.84 -1.36 -1.62
N VAL A 11 -7.04 -1.61 -2.67
CA VAL A 11 -6.11 -2.75 -2.71
C VAL A 11 -4.68 -2.26 -2.51
N ASN A 12 -4.03 -2.68 -1.44
CA ASN A 12 -2.60 -2.47 -1.25
C ASN A 12 -1.83 -3.67 -1.85
N THR A 13 -0.79 -3.41 -2.63
CA THR A 13 0.07 -4.44 -3.21
C THR A 13 1.53 -4.12 -2.94
N VAL A 14 2.24 -5.04 -2.31
CA VAL A 14 3.68 -4.93 -2.10
C VAL A 14 4.40 -5.35 -3.38
N LEU A 15 5.20 -4.47 -3.96
CA LEU A 15 6.06 -4.78 -5.10
C LEU A 15 7.34 -5.44 -4.61
N ILE A 16 7.56 -6.68 -5.04
CA ILE A 16 8.73 -7.48 -4.74
C ILE A 16 9.43 -7.80 -6.07
N PRO A 17 10.59 -7.18 -6.38
CA PRO A 17 11.25 -7.28 -7.67
C PRO A 17 11.39 -8.70 -8.20
N ASP A 18 11.88 -9.62 -7.38
CA ASP A 18 12.18 -10.99 -7.84
C ASP A 18 11.00 -11.97 -7.73
N VAL A 19 9.84 -11.51 -7.25
CA VAL A 19 8.70 -12.39 -6.97
C VAL A 19 7.47 -12.03 -7.79
N ASN A 20 7.07 -10.76 -7.83
CA ASN A 20 5.79 -10.37 -8.43
C ASN A 20 5.85 -9.19 -9.40
N ASN A 21 7.04 -8.66 -9.72
CA ASN A 21 7.20 -7.50 -10.61
C ASN A 21 6.43 -7.59 -11.93
N ARG A 22 6.42 -8.77 -12.58
CA ARG A 22 5.71 -9.03 -13.83
C ARG A 22 4.22 -9.32 -13.65
N HIS A 23 3.79 -9.63 -12.42
CA HIS A 23 2.42 -10.04 -12.12
C HIS A 23 1.54 -8.89 -11.60
N VAL A 24 2.12 -7.83 -11.02
CA VAL A 24 1.35 -6.71 -10.42
C VAL A 24 0.35 -6.09 -11.41
N VAL A 25 0.69 -5.99 -12.70
CA VAL A 25 -0.23 -5.46 -13.72
C VAL A 25 -1.45 -6.36 -13.90
N LYS A 26 -1.28 -7.69 -13.86
CA LYS A 26 -2.40 -8.63 -13.92
C LYS A 26 -3.29 -8.55 -12.68
N VAL A 27 -2.68 -8.31 -11.52
CA VAL A 27 -3.42 -8.03 -10.28
C VAL A 27 -4.26 -6.77 -10.44
N ALA A 28 -3.68 -5.68 -10.97
CA ALA A 28 -4.37 -4.41 -11.20
C ALA A 28 -5.62 -4.58 -12.10
N GLU A 29 -5.46 -5.28 -13.23
CA GLU A 29 -6.57 -5.62 -14.11
C GLU A 29 -7.65 -6.45 -13.39
N THR A 30 -7.23 -7.48 -12.67
CA THR A 30 -8.15 -8.40 -11.97
C THR A 30 -8.94 -7.67 -10.90
N VAL A 31 -8.30 -6.84 -10.06
CA VAL A 31 -9.01 -6.15 -8.98
C VAL A 31 -9.93 -5.05 -9.52
N ALA A 32 -9.56 -4.40 -10.63
CA ALA A 32 -10.42 -3.45 -11.33
C ALA A 32 -11.71 -4.14 -11.83
N MET A 33 -11.57 -5.29 -12.51
CA MET A 33 -12.70 -6.07 -13.01
C MET A 33 -13.70 -6.47 -11.91
N HIS A 34 -13.24 -6.64 -10.67
CA HIS A 34 -14.09 -7.03 -9.57
C HIS A 34 -14.61 -5.85 -8.72
N GLY A 35 -14.31 -4.61 -9.12
CA GLY A 35 -14.86 -3.39 -8.52
C GLY A 35 -14.02 -2.76 -7.41
N ALA A 36 -12.69 -2.96 -7.41
CA ALA A 36 -11.82 -2.14 -6.59
C ALA A 36 -11.78 -0.69 -7.10
N PHE A 37 -11.81 0.27 -6.17
CA PHE A 37 -11.85 1.70 -6.50
C PHE A 37 -10.45 2.27 -6.75
N ILE A 38 -9.49 1.89 -5.90
CA ILE A 38 -8.12 2.41 -5.96
C ILE A 38 -7.12 1.33 -5.56
N MET A 39 -5.97 1.33 -6.19
CA MET A 39 -4.84 0.46 -5.86
C MET A 39 -3.66 1.28 -5.37
N ASN A 40 -2.90 0.73 -4.43
CA ASN A 40 -1.73 1.34 -3.85
C ASN A 40 -0.56 0.37 -3.93
N VAL A 41 0.30 0.56 -4.93
CA VAL A 41 1.56 -0.18 -5.06
C VAL A 41 2.58 0.42 -4.11
N ILE A 42 3.01 -0.35 -3.11
CA ILE A 42 3.98 0.04 -2.09
C ILE A 42 5.27 -0.78 -2.21
N PRO A 43 6.43 -0.23 -1.85
CA PRO A 43 7.69 -0.97 -1.92
C PRO A 43 7.73 -2.08 -0.87
N LEU A 44 8.45 -3.17 -1.18
CA LEU A 44 8.88 -4.14 -0.19
C LEU A 44 9.75 -3.45 0.87
N ILE A 45 9.39 -3.63 2.14
CA ILE A 45 10.28 -3.39 3.28
C ILE A 45 10.93 -4.74 3.63
N PRO A 46 12.23 -4.94 3.41
CA PRO A 46 12.88 -6.22 3.68
C PRO A 46 12.79 -6.58 5.16
N GLY A 47 12.19 -7.73 5.45
CA GLY A 47 11.99 -8.20 6.82
C GLY A 47 11.63 -9.68 6.87
N TYR A 48 11.89 -10.31 8.03
CA TYR A 48 11.63 -11.73 8.27
C TYR A 48 12.09 -12.63 7.10
N LYS A 49 11.19 -13.42 6.49
CA LYS A 49 11.47 -14.33 5.36
C LYS A 49 11.96 -13.64 4.08
N PHE A 50 11.73 -12.33 3.93
CA PHE A 50 12.14 -11.53 2.78
C PHE A 50 13.30 -10.58 3.12
N ARG A 51 14.00 -10.78 4.24
CA ARG A 51 15.10 -9.90 4.68
C ARG A 51 16.24 -9.81 3.66
N GLN A 52 16.50 -10.89 2.92
CA GLN A 52 17.56 -10.99 1.91
C GLN A 52 17.16 -10.42 0.54
N LEU A 53 15.88 -10.09 0.33
CA LEU A 53 15.42 -9.53 -0.93
C LEU A 53 15.68 -8.03 -0.98
N LYS A 54 15.98 -7.53 -2.18
CA LYS A 54 16.18 -6.11 -2.42
C LYS A 54 14.83 -5.39 -2.53
N PRO A 55 14.67 -4.22 -1.89
CA PRO A 55 13.50 -3.38 -2.13
C PRO A 55 13.52 -2.86 -3.58
N PRO A 56 12.35 -2.60 -4.19
CA PRO A 56 12.30 -1.98 -5.50
C PRO A 56 12.82 -0.54 -5.45
N THR A 57 13.42 -0.11 -6.55
CA THR A 57 13.82 1.28 -6.77
C THR A 57 12.59 2.19 -6.94
N HIS A 58 12.80 3.50 -6.74
CA HIS A 58 11.76 4.49 -7.00
C HIS A 58 11.26 4.45 -8.45
N GLU A 59 12.15 4.18 -9.40
CA GLU A 59 11.81 4.11 -10.82
C GLU A 59 10.94 2.87 -11.10
N GLU A 60 11.28 1.71 -10.55
CA GLU A 60 10.46 0.49 -10.68
C GLU A 60 9.06 0.68 -10.11
N ILE A 61 8.92 1.33 -8.95
CA ILE A 61 7.62 1.66 -8.36
C ILE A 61 6.85 2.61 -9.27
N LYS A 62 7.48 3.70 -9.75
CA LYS A 62 6.84 4.69 -10.62
C LYS A 62 6.37 4.05 -11.93
N ASN A 63 7.21 3.21 -12.54
CA ASN A 63 6.90 2.50 -13.77
C ASN A 63 5.77 1.49 -13.55
N THR A 64 5.80 0.73 -12.46
CA THR A 64 4.73 -0.22 -12.12
C THR A 64 3.40 0.49 -11.90
N ARG A 65 3.39 1.60 -11.16
CA ARG A 65 2.19 2.44 -10.98
C ARG A 65 1.66 2.95 -12.33
N LYS A 66 2.54 3.45 -13.20
CA LYS A 66 2.15 3.92 -14.55
C LYS A 66 1.56 2.80 -15.42
N LEU A 67 2.04 1.57 -15.29
CA LEU A 67 1.47 0.42 -15.99
C LEU A 67 0.10 0.03 -15.41
N CYS A 68 -0.03 0.02 -14.09
CA CYS A 68 -1.28 -0.32 -13.40
C CYS A 68 -2.37 0.77 -13.56
N SER A 69 -1.98 2.03 -13.75
CA SER A 69 -2.91 3.15 -13.93
C SER A 69 -3.74 3.05 -15.21
N LYS A 70 -3.39 2.15 -16.14
CA LYS A 70 -4.21 1.81 -17.30
C LYS A 70 -5.51 1.10 -16.91
N TYR A 71 -5.54 0.43 -15.75
CA TYR A 71 -6.66 -0.41 -15.31
C TYR A 71 -7.37 0.14 -14.07
N ILE A 72 -6.62 0.73 -13.13
CA ILE A 72 -7.17 1.22 -11.86
C ILE A 72 -6.40 2.43 -11.34
N ILE A 73 -7.11 3.35 -10.70
CA ILE A 73 -6.54 4.55 -10.07
C ILE A 73 -5.42 4.14 -9.11
N GLN A 74 -4.29 4.85 -9.18
CA GLN A 74 -3.13 4.59 -8.33
C GLN A 74 -3.02 5.64 -7.22
N PHE A 75 -2.78 5.16 -5.99
CA PHE A 75 -2.43 6.00 -4.85
C PHE A 75 -0.92 6.24 -4.81
N ASN A 76 -0.48 7.50 -4.67
CA ASN A 76 0.93 7.87 -4.77
C ASN A 76 1.58 8.24 -3.42
N ASP A 77 0.82 8.82 -2.49
CA ASP A 77 1.32 9.47 -1.27
C ASP A 77 1.27 8.57 -0.02
N CYS A 78 1.75 7.34 -0.15
CA CYS A 78 1.80 6.40 0.97
C CYS A 78 3.02 6.66 1.86
N LYS A 79 2.79 6.83 3.17
CA LYS A 79 3.84 6.98 4.19
C LYS A 79 4.25 5.69 4.89
N LEU A 80 3.68 4.54 4.49
CA LEU A 80 3.90 3.25 5.15
C LEU A 80 3.60 3.33 6.66
N CYS A 81 2.40 3.82 6.98
CA CYS A 81 1.99 4.09 8.35
C CYS A 81 2.10 2.85 9.25
N ARG A 82 2.41 3.08 10.53
CA ARG A 82 2.33 2.06 11.56
C ARG A 82 0.88 1.85 12.00
N ALA A 83 0.60 0.69 12.59
CA ALA A 83 -0.74 0.35 13.07
C ALA A 83 -1.21 1.24 14.24
N ASP A 84 -0.28 1.83 14.98
CA ASP A 84 -0.52 2.75 16.09
C ASP A 84 -0.41 4.23 15.68
N ALA A 85 -0.23 4.56 14.40
CA ALA A 85 -0.16 5.95 13.95
C ALA A 85 -1.51 6.68 14.17
N TYR A 86 -1.45 7.95 14.61
CA TYR A 86 -2.62 8.81 14.78
C TYR A 86 -2.28 10.27 14.40
N GLY A 87 -3.30 11.03 13.99
CA GLY A 87 -3.13 12.39 13.49
C GLY A 87 -3.11 12.48 11.96
N ILE A 88 -2.54 13.56 11.42
CA ILE A 88 -2.46 13.80 9.97
C ILE A 88 -1.12 13.27 9.47
N PRO A 89 -1.09 12.30 8.52
CA PRO A 89 0.16 11.77 7.98
C PRO A 89 1.05 12.88 7.41
N GLY A 90 2.25 13.04 7.98
CA GLY A 90 3.21 14.09 7.59
C GLY A 90 3.18 15.35 8.47
N LEU A 91 2.19 15.49 9.35
CA LEU A 91 2.13 16.53 10.40
C LEU A 91 2.07 15.91 11.81
N GLU A 92 2.46 14.65 11.94
CA GLU A 92 2.46 13.96 13.22
C GLU A 92 3.47 14.63 14.18
N THR A 93 3.03 14.97 15.39
CA THR A 93 3.93 15.37 16.47
C THR A 93 4.61 14.12 17.03
N LYS A 94 5.81 14.28 17.64
CA LYS A 94 6.50 13.15 18.26
C LYS A 94 5.56 12.47 19.26
N PHE A 95 5.39 11.17 19.11
CA PHE A 95 4.65 10.32 20.04
C PHE A 95 5.12 10.58 21.47
N SER A 96 4.31 11.28 22.27
CA SER A 96 4.49 11.38 23.72
C SER A 96 3.67 10.28 24.39
N LYS A 97 4.26 9.64 25.41
CA LYS A 97 3.52 8.69 26.26
C LYS A 97 2.30 9.33 26.93
N ASP A 98 2.28 10.65 27.09
CA ASP A 98 1.18 11.39 27.72
C ASP A 98 -0.10 11.44 26.85
N GLN A 99 0.02 11.12 25.56
CA GLN A 99 -1.10 11.12 24.61
C GLN A 99 -1.91 9.80 24.66
N LEU A 100 -1.43 8.78 25.39
CA LEU A 100 -2.09 7.48 25.60
C LEU A 100 -3.05 7.47 26.81
N LYS A 101 -3.77 8.57 27.09
CA LYS A 101 -4.79 8.60 28.16
C LYS A 101 -5.97 7.63 27.96
N CYS A 102 -6.08 7.01 26.78
CA CYS A 102 -7.21 6.16 26.42
C CYS A 102 -7.07 4.69 26.87
N CYS A 103 -5.89 4.24 27.33
CA CYS A 103 -5.67 2.87 27.78
C CYS A 103 -5.34 2.77 29.28
N SER A 104 -6.05 3.56 30.10
CA SER A 104 -6.08 3.39 31.55
C SER A 104 -7.20 2.42 31.97
N ILE A 105 -7.17 1.20 31.45
CA ILE A 105 -7.99 0.07 31.93
C ILE A 105 -7.04 -1.06 32.32
#